data_AF-A0A8U1C191-F1
#
_entry.id   AF-A0A8U1C191-F1
#
_cell.length_a   1.000
_cell.length_b   1.000
_cell.length_c   1.000
_cell.angle_alpha   90.00
_cell.angle_beta   90.00
_cell.angle_gamma   90.00
#
_symmetry.space_group_name_H-M   'P 1'
#
loop_
_entity.id
_entity.type
_entity.pdbx_description
1 polymer ?
#
loop_
_entity_poly.entity_id
_entity_poly.type
_entity_poly.pdbx_seq_one_letter_code
_entity_poly.pdbx_strand_id
1 'polypeptide(L)'
;MQTLREEKGPPLPLSSMRLFIPPLRLVCAALWQVVERRDIMDYGLLEEFATSVLEIVPELMTYRERVQLLMGLRARLVLELCRCDDELCRPDTVQPHLNRIRSCVSNQKGEVSDPKVEASEASFMKLIETLLEQPEERELFFQETLAWMEGWRREQRE
;
A
#
# COMPACT_ATOMS: atom_id res chain seq x y z
N MET A 1 35.63 21.41 -32.06
CA MET A 1 34.40 21.03 -32.79
C MET A 1 33.41 20.46 -31.79
N GLN A 2 32.15 20.86 -31.93
CA GLN A 2 31.11 20.89 -30.90
C GLN A 2 30.61 19.51 -30.44
N THR A 3 30.26 19.44 -29.16
CA THR A 3 29.50 18.37 -28.50
C THR A 3 28.07 18.32 -29.06
N LEU A 4 27.68 17.18 -29.64
CA LEU A 4 26.30 16.89 -30.04
C LEU A 4 25.41 16.83 -28.79
N ARG A 5 24.63 17.88 -28.56
CA ARG A 5 23.51 17.88 -27.62
C ARG A 5 22.44 16.94 -28.16
N GLU A 6 22.09 15.89 -27.40
CA GLU A 6 20.82 15.19 -27.58
C GLU A 6 19.68 16.18 -27.27
N GLU A 7 19.04 16.69 -28.31
CA GLU A 7 17.74 17.35 -28.16
C GLU A 7 16.69 16.28 -27.81
N LYS A 8 16.32 16.19 -26.53
CA LYS A 8 15.07 15.55 -26.14
C LYS A 8 13.92 16.43 -26.65
N GLY A 9 13.36 16.04 -27.79
CA GLY A 9 12.12 16.62 -28.29
C GLY A 9 11.01 16.58 -27.23
N PRO A 10 9.97 17.41 -27.38
CA PRO A 10 8.89 17.50 -26.40
C PRO A 10 8.24 16.12 -26.20
N PRO A 11 7.91 15.74 -24.96
CA PRO A 11 7.31 14.45 -24.68
C PRO A 11 5.99 14.33 -25.44
N LEU A 12 5.77 13.16 -26.06
CA LEU A 12 4.55 12.87 -26.79
C LEU A 12 3.33 13.05 -25.86
N PRO A 13 2.21 13.61 -26.35
CA PRO A 13 0.99 13.72 -25.56
C PRO A 13 0.54 12.35 -25.05
N LEU A 14 0.08 12.28 -23.80
CA LEU A 14 -0.40 11.02 -23.17
C LEU A 14 -1.46 10.29 -24.02
N SER A 15 -2.30 11.05 -24.72
CA SER A 15 -3.30 10.51 -25.65
C SER A 15 -2.68 9.63 -26.75
N SER A 16 -1.48 9.98 -27.22
CA SER A 16 -0.76 9.22 -28.25
C SER A 16 -0.26 7.88 -27.73
N MET A 17 0.11 7.79 -26.45
CA MET A 17 0.60 6.53 -25.85
C MET A 17 -0.47 5.44 -25.85
N ARG A 18 -1.75 5.82 -25.75
CA ARG A 18 -2.89 4.88 -25.79
C ARG A 18 -3.02 4.17 -27.15
N LEU A 19 -2.43 4.73 -28.21
CA LEU A 19 -2.42 4.13 -29.55
C LEU A 19 -1.33 3.05 -29.71
N PHE A 20 -0.25 3.14 -28.93
CA PHE A 20 0.91 2.24 -29.04
C PHE A 20 0.99 1.20 -27.92
N ILE A 21 0.40 1.49 -26.75
CA ILE A 21 0.52 0.67 -25.54
C ILE A 21 -0.88 0.35 -25.00
N PRO A 22 -1.19 -0.93 -24.72
CA PRO A 22 -2.43 -1.31 -24.07
C PRO A 22 -2.66 -0.50 -22.77
N PRO A 23 -3.85 0.09 -22.54
CA PRO A 23 -4.11 0.96 -21.38
C PRO A 23 -3.76 0.31 -20.04
N LEU A 24 -4.02 -0.99 -19.89
CA LEU A 24 -3.67 -1.74 -18.68
C LEU A 24 -2.16 -1.68 -18.39
N ARG A 25 -1.30 -1.79 -19.40
CA ARG A 25 0.16 -1.70 -19.22
C ARG A 25 0.58 -0.31 -18.76
N LEU A 26 -0.08 0.74 -19.23
CA LEU A 26 0.20 2.11 -18.79
C LEU A 26 -0.15 2.30 -17.31
N VAL A 27 -1.31 1.78 -16.88
CA VAL A 27 -1.72 1.84 -15.47
C VAL A 27 -0.77 1.01 -14.59
N CYS A 28 -0.44 -0.23 -14.99
CA CYS A 28 0.53 -1.05 -14.27
C CYS A 28 1.89 -0.36 -14.16
N ALA A 29 2.37 0.27 -15.24
CA ALA A 29 3.64 1.01 -15.21
C ALA A 29 3.59 2.22 -14.26
N ALA A 30 2.48 2.96 -14.24
CA ALA A 30 2.29 4.08 -13.32
C ALA A 30 2.24 3.63 -11.85
N LEU A 31 1.47 2.58 -11.55
CA LEU A 31 1.40 2.01 -10.20
C LEU A 31 2.72 1.38 -9.76
N TRP A 32 3.48 0.80 -10.70
CA TRP A 32 4.82 0.31 -10.41
C TRP A 32 5.77 1.43 -9.97
N GLN A 33 5.65 2.62 -10.56
CA GLN A 33 6.42 3.79 -10.11
C GLN A 33 6.10 4.20 -8.67
N VAL A 34 4.85 4.07 -8.24
CA VAL A 34 4.44 4.32 -6.84
C VAL A 34 5.15 3.34 -5.89
N VAL A 35 5.20 2.04 -6.25
CA VAL A 35 5.95 1.03 -5.47
C VAL A 35 7.45 1.34 -5.44
N GLU A 36 8.03 1.63 -6.61
CA GLU A 36 9.47 1.86 -6.77
C GLU A 36 9.93 3.07 -5.96
N ARG A 37 9.13 4.15 -5.97
CA ARG A 37 9.40 5.38 -5.20
C ARG A 37 8.98 5.28 -3.75
N ARG A 38 8.27 4.20 -3.36
CA ARG A 38 7.66 4.02 -2.05
C ARG A 38 6.75 5.20 -1.67
N ASP A 39 5.97 5.66 -2.63
CA ASP A 39 4.99 6.72 -2.39
C ASP A 39 3.75 6.12 -1.69
N ILE A 40 3.87 5.94 -0.37
CA ILE A 40 2.92 5.17 0.43
C ILE A 40 1.53 5.81 0.43
N MET A 41 1.45 7.14 0.28
CA MET A 41 0.18 7.86 0.24
C MET A 41 -0.72 7.40 -0.92
N ASP A 42 -0.12 6.93 -2.01
CA ASP A 42 -0.82 6.41 -3.19
C ASP A 42 -1.10 4.89 -3.11
N TYR A 43 -0.73 4.19 -2.03
CA TYR A 43 -0.99 2.74 -1.91
C TYR A 43 -2.48 2.40 -1.89
N GLY A 44 -3.34 3.38 -1.57
CA GLY A 44 -4.78 3.22 -1.73
C GLY A 44 -5.20 2.97 -3.18
N LEU A 45 -4.55 3.62 -4.15
CA LEU A 45 -4.80 3.42 -5.58
C LEU A 45 -4.32 2.03 -6.04
N LEU A 46 -3.20 1.56 -5.49
CA LEU A 46 -2.68 0.21 -5.77
C LEU A 46 -3.65 -0.86 -5.30
N GLU A 47 -4.19 -0.71 -4.09
CA GLU A 47 -5.18 -1.63 -3.56
C GLU A 47 -6.45 -1.63 -4.42
N GLU A 48 -6.99 -0.47 -4.79
CA GLU A 48 -8.18 -0.37 -5.64
C GLU A 48 -8.00 -1.04 -7.01
N PHE A 49 -6.83 -0.83 -7.60
CA PHE A 49 -6.48 -1.47 -8.86
C PHE A 49 -6.33 -2.99 -8.71
N ALA A 50 -5.62 -3.45 -7.68
CA ALA A 50 -5.45 -4.88 -7.41
C ALA A 50 -6.80 -5.56 -7.14
N THR A 51 -7.67 -4.94 -6.34
CA THR A 51 -9.05 -5.41 -6.10
C THR A 51 -9.80 -5.54 -7.42
N SER A 52 -9.78 -4.51 -8.28
CA SER A 52 -10.45 -4.55 -9.59
C SER A 52 -9.94 -5.66 -10.51
N VAL A 53 -8.61 -5.87 -10.56
CA VAL A 53 -8.01 -6.94 -11.36
C VAL A 53 -8.40 -8.32 -10.83
N LEU A 54 -8.40 -8.49 -9.50
CA LEU A 54 -8.74 -9.77 -8.85
C LEU A 54 -10.23 -10.08 -8.86
N GLU A 55 -11.11 -9.08 -9.01
CA GLU A 55 -12.53 -9.31 -9.30
C GLU A 55 -12.76 -9.83 -10.72
N ILE A 56 -11.94 -9.41 -11.68
CA ILE A 56 -12.03 -9.84 -13.08
C ILE A 56 -11.36 -11.21 -13.29
N VAL A 57 -10.21 -11.43 -12.63
CA VAL A 57 -9.40 -12.66 -12.76
C VAL A 57 -9.05 -13.18 -11.36
N PRO A 58 -10.02 -13.80 -10.65
CA PRO A 58 -9.82 -14.25 -9.27
C PRO A 58 -8.78 -15.38 -9.14
N GLU A 59 -8.48 -16.11 -10.23
CA GLU A 59 -7.53 -17.21 -10.24
C GLU A 59 -6.06 -16.76 -10.21
N LEU A 60 -5.81 -15.45 -10.29
CA LEU A 60 -4.45 -14.89 -10.30
C LEU A 60 -3.72 -15.10 -8.97
N MET A 61 -4.46 -15.17 -7.86
CA MET A 61 -3.92 -15.34 -6.51
C MET A 61 -4.84 -16.23 -5.69
N THR A 62 -4.28 -16.97 -4.73
CA THR A 62 -5.09 -17.65 -3.72
C THR A 62 -5.81 -16.61 -2.84
N TYR A 63 -6.92 -17.01 -2.21
CA TYR A 63 -7.62 -16.21 -1.21
C TYR A 63 -6.67 -15.52 -0.22
N ARG A 64 -5.76 -16.30 0.35
CA ARG A 64 -4.84 -15.83 1.37
C ARG A 64 -3.88 -14.77 0.83
N GLU A 65 -3.27 -15.02 -0.33
CA GLU A 65 -2.37 -14.05 -0.98
C GLU A 65 -3.11 -12.76 -1.31
N ARG A 66 -4.32 -12.87 -1.86
CA ARG A 66 -5.19 -11.74 -2.15
C ARG A 66 -5.46 -10.90 -0.90
N VAL A 67 -5.99 -11.52 0.16
CA VAL A 67 -6.35 -10.77 1.36
C VAL A 67 -5.11 -10.17 2.04
N GLN A 68 -3.99 -10.91 2.09
CA GLN A 68 -2.73 -10.38 2.61
C GLN A 68 -2.21 -9.19 1.80
N LEU A 69 -2.29 -9.23 0.47
CA LEU A 69 -1.90 -8.13 -0.40
C LEU A 69 -2.77 -6.89 -0.15
N LEU A 70 -4.09 -7.04 -0.23
CA LEU A 70 -5.02 -5.91 -0.14
C LEU A 70 -4.99 -5.29 1.27
N MET A 71 -5.02 -6.12 2.32
CA MET A 71 -4.86 -5.64 3.69
C MET A 71 -3.49 -5.00 3.91
N GLY A 72 -2.41 -5.61 3.41
CA GLY A 72 -1.05 -5.11 3.59
C GLY A 72 -0.84 -3.72 2.98
N LEU A 73 -1.38 -3.49 1.78
CA LEU A 73 -1.33 -2.17 1.12
C LEU A 73 -2.07 -1.11 1.95
N ARG A 74 -3.27 -1.43 2.45
CA ARG A 74 -4.07 -0.51 3.28
C ARG A 74 -3.46 -0.30 4.66
N ALA A 75 -2.98 -1.35 5.30
CA ALA A 75 -2.32 -1.28 6.60
C ALA A 75 -1.07 -0.40 6.52
N ARG A 76 -0.29 -0.50 5.43
CA ARG A 76 0.87 0.35 5.22
C ARG A 76 0.49 1.82 5.07
N LEU A 77 -0.57 2.13 4.33
CA LEU A 77 -1.10 3.49 4.22
C LEU A 77 -1.57 4.02 5.58
N VAL A 78 -2.31 3.23 6.36
CA VAL A 78 -2.79 3.62 7.70
C VAL A 78 -1.63 3.92 8.64
N LEU A 79 -0.61 3.06 8.68
CA LEU A 79 0.57 3.30 9.50
C LEU A 79 1.32 4.56 9.06
N GLU A 80 1.35 4.88 7.78
CA GLU A 80 1.95 6.12 7.28
C GLU A 80 1.15 7.36 7.70
N LEU A 81 -0.19 7.30 7.65
CA LEU A 81 -1.05 8.36 8.18
C LEU A 81 -0.80 8.59 9.67
N CYS A 82 -0.64 7.51 10.44
CA CYS A 82 -0.31 7.59 11.86
C CYS A 82 1.08 8.15 12.14
N ARG A 83 2.01 8.05 11.18
CA ARG A 83 3.40 8.49 11.30
C ARG A 83 3.61 9.96 10.90
N CYS A 84 2.86 10.45 9.91
CA CYS A 84 3.12 11.75 9.30
C CYS A 84 2.74 12.94 10.18
N ASP A 85 1.50 13.00 10.66
CA ASP A 85 0.97 14.15 11.40
C ASP A 85 -0.22 13.71 12.27
N ASP A 86 -0.40 14.37 13.42
CA ASP A 86 -1.56 14.25 14.30
C ASP A 86 -2.87 14.55 13.57
N GLU A 87 -2.86 15.50 12.65
CA GLU A 87 -4.06 15.85 11.88
C GLU A 87 -4.46 14.77 10.87
N LEU A 88 -3.50 13.96 10.41
CA LEU A 88 -3.77 12.80 9.55
C LEU A 88 -4.11 11.55 10.37
N CYS A 89 -3.57 11.44 11.58
CA CYS A 89 -3.82 10.37 12.55
C CYS A 89 -5.13 10.60 13.31
N ARG A 90 -6.24 10.84 12.59
CA ARG A 90 -7.57 11.06 13.16
C ARG A 90 -8.52 9.93 12.78
N PRO A 91 -9.50 9.60 13.64
CA PRO A 91 -10.51 8.59 13.34
C PRO A 91 -11.20 8.81 11.98
N ASP A 92 -11.54 10.06 11.64
CA ASP A 92 -12.23 10.39 10.39
C ASP A 92 -11.42 10.05 9.13
N THR A 93 -10.09 10.18 9.20
CA THR A 93 -9.17 9.87 8.10
C THR A 93 -8.84 8.38 8.05
N VAL A 94 -8.66 7.74 9.22
CA VAL A 94 -8.20 6.35 9.33
C VAL A 94 -9.33 5.34 9.15
N GLN A 95 -10.53 5.62 9.68
CA GLN A 95 -11.66 4.70 9.69
C GLN A 95 -12.08 4.18 8.30
N PRO A 96 -12.12 5.01 7.23
CA PRO A 96 -12.42 4.52 5.89
C PRO A 96 -11.46 3.42 5.42
N HIS A 97 -10.19 3.49 5.81
CA HIS A 97 -9.19 2.48 5.45
C HIS A 97 -9.35 1.20 6.27
N LEU A 98 -9.67 1.32 7.57
CA LEU A 98 -9.97 0.16 8.42
C LEU A 98 -11.20 -0.61 7.92
N ASN A 99 -12.23 0.11 7.47
CA ASN A 99 -13.42 -0.50 6.88
C ASN A 99 -13.07 -1.31 5.61
N ARG A 100 -12.14 -0.83 4.79
CA ARG A 100 -11.66 -1.59 3.62
C ARG A 100 -10.88 -2.84 3.99
N ILE A 101 -10.02 -2.76 5.01
CA ILE A 101 -9.31 -3.94 5.53
C ILE A 101 -10.31 -5.00 5.98
N ARG A 102 -11.33 -4.61 6.75
CA ARG A 102 -12.40 -5.52 7.21
C ARG A 102 -13.19 -6.11 6.03
N SER A 103 -13.48 -5.30 5.01
CA SER A 103 -14.15 -5.76 3.79
C SER A 103 -13.33 -6.79 3.02
N CYS A 104 -11.99 -6.66 3.01
CA CYS A 104 -11.11 -7.64 2.36
C CYS A 104 -11.23 -9.02 3.03
N VAL A 105 -11.32 -9.04 4.36
CA VAL A 105 -11.48 -10.28 5.14
C VAL A 105 -12.90 -10.81 5.06
N SER A 106 -13.92 -9.96 4.98
CA SER A 106 -15.34 -10.37 5.03
C SER A 106 -15.94 -10.78 3.67
N ASN A 107 -15.34 -10.38 2.54
CA ASN A 107 -15.84 -10.71 1.18
C ASN A 107 -15.61 -12.19 0.75
N GLN A 108 -15.76 -13.14 1.68
CA GLN A 108 -15.48 -14.58 1.54
C GLN A 108 -16.59 -15.35 0.82
N LYS A 109 -17.02 -14.94 -0.38
CA LYS A 109 -18.13 -15.65 -1.05
C LYS A 109 -17.67 -17.03 -1.53
N GLY A 110 -17.82 -18.05 -0.67
CA GLY A 110 -17.56 -19.46 -0.98
C GLY A 110 -16.18 -20.02 -0.60
N GLU A 111 -15.33 -19.24 0.09
CA GLU A 111 -13.98 -19.66 0.52
C GLU A 111 -13.95 -19.98 2.02
N VAL A 112 -13.11 -20.94 2.44
CA VAL A 112 -12.97 -21.33 3.86
C VAL A 112 -12.24 -20.22 4.62
N SER A 113 -12.81 -19.79 5.75
CA SER A 113 -12.18 -18.84 6.67
C SER A 113 -10.75 -19.26 7.03
N ASP A 114 -9.80 -18.33 6.90
CA ASP A 114 -8.42 -18.51 7.36
C ASP A 114 -8.28 -17.82 8.73
N PRO A 115 -8.21 -18.59 9.85
CA PRO A 115 -8.14 -18.01 11.19
C PRO A 115 -6.88 -17.17 11.41
N LYS A 116 -5.81 -17.40 10.63
CA LYS A 116 -4.59 -16.60 10.72
C LYS A 116 -4.81 -15.21 10.11
N VAL A 117 -5.60 -15.12 9.04
CA VAL A 117 -5.95 -13.84 8.40
C VAL A 117 -6.83 -13.02 9.35
N GLU A 118 -7.85 -13.64 9.93
CA GLU A 118 -8.74 -13.00 10.91
C GLU A 118 -7.99 -12.52 12.16
N ALA A 119 -7.10 -13.37 12.71
CA ALA A 119 -6.28 -12.98 13.85
C ALA A 119 -5.33 -11.80 13.53
N SER A 120 -4.80 -11.76 12.30
CA SER A 120 -3.93 -10.65 11.86
C SER A 120 -4.72 -9.35 11.69
N GLU A 121 -5.93 -9.43 11.14
CA GLU A 121 -6.83 -8.27 11.03
C GLU A 121 -7.21 -7.73 12.42
N ALA A 122 -7.68 -8.59 13.33
CA ALA A 122 -8.03 -8.18 14.69
C ALA A 122 -6.83 -7.57 15.46
N SER A 123 -5.64 -8.16 15.31
CA SER A 123 -4.41 -7.64 15.93
C SER A 123 -4.04 -6.26 15.37
N PHE A 124 -4.19 -6.07 14.07
CA PHE A 124 -3.93 -4.79 13.43
C PHE A 124 -4.95 -3.73 13.85
N MET A 125 -6.25 -4.06 13.92
CA MET A 125 -7.28 -3.13 14.39
C MET A 125 -6.98 -2.64 15.80
N LYS A 126 -6.64 -3.56 16.71
CA LYS A 126 -6.26 -3.22 18.08
C LYS A 126 -5.02 -2.32 18.15
N LEU A 127 -4.00 -2.58 17.31
CA LEU A 127 -2.84 -1.71 17.22
C LEU A 127 -3.25 -0.29 16.83
N ILE A 128 -4.04 -0.14 15.76
CA ILE A 128 -4.45 1.19 15.28
C ILE A 128 -5.31 1.93 16.33
N GLU A 129 -6.20 1.22 17.03
CA GLU A 129 -6.94 1.78 18.17
C GLU A 129 -5.98 2.34 19.23
N THR A 130 -4.97 1.57 19.66
CA THR A 130 -3.95 2.04 20.61
C THR A 130 -3.21 3.28 20.07
N LEU A 131 -2.78 3.26 18.80
CA LEU A 131 -2.05 4.39 18.21
C LEU A 131 -2.89 5.68 18.11
N LEU A 132 -4.21 5.55 17.93
CA LEU A 132 -5.14 6.69 17.90
C LEU A 132 -5.45 7.23 19.29
N GLU A 133 -5.52 6.36 20.30
CA GLU A 133 -5.86 6.75 21.68
C GLU A 133 -4.67 7.27 22.47
N GLN A 134 -3.46 6.77 22.19
CA GLN A 134 -2.27 6.96 23.03
C GLN A 134 -1.10 7.53 22.20
N PRO A 135 -0.90 8.86 22.22
CA PRO A 135 0.16 9.51 21.46
C PRO A 135 1.57 9.05 21.85
N GLU A 136 1.78 8.71 23.14
CA GLU A 136 3.06 8.22 23.66
C GLU A 136 3.41 6.83 23.10
N GLU A 137 2.47 5.90 23.13
CA GLU A 137 2.62 4.56 22.52
C GLU A 137 2.87 4.66 21.01
N ARG A 138 2.23 5.62 20.35
CA ARG A 138 2.43 5.87 18.93
C ARG A 138 3.84 6.35 18.62
N GLU A 139 4.36 7.31 19.36
CA GLU A 139 5.74 7.77 19.21
C GLU A 139 6.72 6.63 19.47
N LEU A 140 6.52 5.87 20.56
CA LEU A 140 7.35 4.73 20.91
C LEU A 140 7.37 3.68 19.79
N PHE A 141 6.20 3.31 19.27
CA PHE A 141 6.05 2.32 18.20
C PHE A 141 6.87 2.69 16.96
N PHE A 142 6.81 3.95 16.51
CA PHE A 142 7.54 4.38 15.33
C PHE A 142 9.04 4.56 15.60
N GLN A 143 9.45 4.98 16.80
CA GLN A 143 10.87 5.03 17.20
C GLN A 143 11.50 3.63 17.24
N GLU A 144 10.85 2.66 17.87
CA GLU A 144 11.33 1.27 17.94
C GLU A 144 11.42 0.64 16.54
N THR A 145 10.42 0.89 15.70
CA THR A 145 10.41 0.39 14.31
C THR A 145 11.58 0.96 13.50
N LEU A 146 11.87 2.25 13.65
CA LEU A 146 13.03 2.90 13.00
C LEU A 146 14.35 2.34 13.54
N ALA A 147 14.50 2.24 14.86
CA ALA A 147 15.70 1.72 15.51
C ALA A 147 16.00 0.27 15.08
N TRP A 148 14.97 -0.57 14.99
CA TRP A 148 15.11 -1.95 14.53
C TRP A 148 15.55 -2.03 13.06
N MET A 149 14.94 -1.22 12.17
CA MET A 149 15.34 -1.17 10.75
C MET A 149 16.78 -0.69 10.56
N GLU A 150 17.23 0.27 11.36
CA GLU A 150 18.63 0.74 11.32
C GLU A 150 19.61 -0.29 11.86
N GLY A 151 19.22 -1.02 12.92
CA GLY A 151 19.98 -2.14 13.45
C GLY A 151 20.19 -3.23 12.41
N TRP A 152 19.11 -3.68 11.77
CA TRP A 152 19.16 -4.69 10.72
C TRP A 152 19.98 -4.23 9.49
N ARG A 153 19.88 -2.96 9.10
CA ARG A 153 20.66 -2.40 7.98
C ARG A 153 22.16 -2.30 8.28
N ARG A 154 22.55 -2.21 9.56
CA ARG A 154 23.96 -2.25 9.97
C ARG A 154 24.50 -3.68 9.93
N GLU A 155 23.73 -4.64 10.43
CA GLU A 155 24.08 -6.06 10.45
C GLU A 155 24.24 -6.67 9.03
N GLN A 156 23.47 -6.20 8.05
CA GLN A 156 23.61 -6.63 6.64
C GLN A 156 24.81 -5.98 5.91
N ARG A 157 25.55 -5.08 6.58
CA ARG A 157 26.67 -4.33 6.00
C ARG A 157 28.04 -4.70 6.60
N GLU A 158 28.05 -5.59 7.59
CA GLU A 158 29.23 -6.21 8.22
C GLU A 158 29.41 -7.64 7.74
#